data_AF-A0A378NAA0-F1
#
_entry.id   AF-A0A378NAA0-F1
#
_cell.length_a   1.000
_cell.length_b   1.000
_cell.length_c   1.000
_cell.angle_alpha   90.00
_cell.angle_beta   90.00
_cell.angle_gamma   90.00
#
_symmetry.space_group_name_H-M   'P 1'
#
loop_
_entity.id
_entity.type
_entity.pdbx_description
1 polymer ?
#
loop_
_entity_poly.entity_id
_entity_poly.type
_entity_poly.pdbx_seq_one_letter_code
_entity_poly.pdbx_strand_id
1 'polypeptide(L)' 'MFDTATLAGFMYGQTVLVKACQVAKIPFDGKQAHSALYDTERTAELFCAMVNRLKDLGGFPPLSD' A
#
# COMPACT_ATOMS: atom_id res chain seq x y z
N MET A 1 -15.19 -1.02 -3.22
CA MET A 1 -13.84 -1.57 -3.49
C MET A 1 -12.85 -0.44 -3.27
N PHE A 2 -11.77 -0.66 -2.50
CA PHE A 2 -10.66 0.30 -2.42
C PHE A 2 -9.55 -0.14 -3.37
N ASP A 3 -9.31 0.68 -4.39
CA ASP A 3 -8.25 0.42 -5.36
C ASP A 3 -6.90 0.86 -4.80
N THR A 4 -5.99 -0.11 -4.59
CA THR A 4 -4.66 0.16 -4.04
C THR A 4 -3.74 0.85 -5.02
N ALA A 5 -3.99 0.79 -6.34
CA ALA A 5 -3.21 1.55 -7.33
C ALA A 5 -3.48 3.05 -7.18
N THR A 6 -4.75 3.45 -7.05
CA THR A 6 -5.15 4.83 -6.77
C THR A 6 -4.58 5.32 -5.44
N LEU A 7 -4.72 4.53 -4.36
CA LEU A 7 -4.22 4.90 -3.04
C LEU A 7 -2.68 5.03 -3.02
N ALA A 8 -1.96 4.11 -3.66
CA ALA A 8 -0.50 4.17 -3.76
C ALA A 8 -0.04 5.34 -4.65
N GLY A 9 -0.81 5.70 -5.67
CA GLY A 9 -0.60 6.92 -6.45
C GLY A 9 -0.65 8.17 -5.57
N PHE A 10 -1.64 8.25 -4.67
CA PHE A 10 -1.77 9.36 -3.73
C PHE A 10 -0.66 9.35 -2.64
N MET A 11 -0.41 8.21 -2.00
CA MET A 11 0.49 8.13 -0.83
C MET A 11 1.97 8.06 -1.21
N TYR A 12 2.31 7.42 -2.33
CA TYR A 12 3.67 7.08 -2.71
C TYR A 12 4.06 7.52 -4.13
N GLY A 13 3.14 8.11 -4.91
CA GLY A 13 3.40 8.50 -6.30
C GLY A 13 3.62 7.31 -7.23
N GLN A 14 3.18 6.10 -6.86
CA GLN A 14 3.39 4.87 -7.62
C GLN A 14 2.06 4.13 -7.80
N THR A 15 1.76 3.72 -9.02
CA THR A 15 0.55 2.91 -9.34
C THR A 15 0.85 1.44 -9.61
N VAL A 16 2.13 1.10 -9.84
CA VAL A 16 2.57 -0.28 -10.07
C VAL A 16 2.88 -0.94 -8.72
N LEU A 17 2.26 -2.09 -8.42
CA LEU A 17 2.35 -2.79 -7.13
C LEU A 17 3.80 -2.93 -6.63
N VAL A 18 4.70 -3.49 -7.46
CA VAL A 18 6.11 -3.68 -7.06
C VAL A 18 6.81 -2.37 -6.69
N LYS A 19 6.54 -1.28 -7.42
CA LYS A 19 7.14 0.04 -7.16
C LYS A 19 6.58 0.64 -5.87
N ALA A 20 5.28 0.50 -5.65
CA ALA A 20 4.64 0.94 -4.42
C ALA A 20 5.17 0.17 -3.19
N CYS A 21 5.32 -1.15 -3.29
CA CYS A 21 5.93 -1.98 -2.24
C CYS A 21 7.38 -1.55 -1.95
N GLN A 22 8.18 -1.27 -2.97
CA GLN A 22 9.56 -0.79 -2.80
C GLN A 22 9.62 0.54 -2.03
N VAL A 23 8.79 1.52 -2.38
CA VAL A 23 8.71 2.81 -1.67
C VAL A 23 8.23 2.62 -0.22
N ALA A 24 7.28 1.71 -0.01
CA ALA A 24 6.76 1.34 1.31
C ALA A 24 7.72 0.44 2.12
N LYS A 25 8.89 0.08 1.58
CA LYS A 25 9.87 -0.87 2.19
C LYS A 25 9.29 -2.26 2.47
N ILE A 26 8.34 -2.71 1.66
CA ILE A 26 7.75 -4.04 1.69
C ILE A 26 8.54 -4.94 0.73
N PRO A 27 9.10 -6.08 1.19
CA PRO A 27 9.80 -7.03 0.32
C PRO A 27 8.89 -7.58 -0.78
N PHE A 28 9.35 -7.47 -2.02
CA PHE A 28 8.64 -7.97 -3.20
C PHE A 28 9.53 -8.88 -4.02
N ASP A 29 9.12 -10.13 -4.19
CA ASP A 29 9.78 -11.13 -5.01
C ASP A 29 9.14 -11.18 -6.39
N GLY A 30 9.84 -10.66 -7.39
CA GLY A 30 9.37 -10.64 -8.78
C GLY A 30 9.14 -12.03 -9.37
N LYS A 31 9.69 -13.10 -8.78
CA LYS A 31 9.45 -14.48 -9.22
C LYS A 31 8.09 -15.02 -8.79
N GLN A 32 7.53 -14.46 -7.72
CA GLN A 32 6.20 -14.81 -7.20
C GLN A 32 5.10 -13.86 -7.69
N ALA A 33 5.49 -12.78 -8.39
CA ALA A 33 4.55 -11.95 -9.13
C ALA A 33 3.67 -12.85 -10.02
N HIS A 34 2.37 -12.55 -10.09
CA HIS A 34 1.34 -13.34 -10.79
C HIS A 34 0.76 -14.54 -10.03
N SER A 35 1.25 -14.85 -8.83
CA SER A 35 0.48 -15.67 -7.89
C SER A 35 -0.61 -14.81 -7.26
N ALA A 36 -1.87 -15.17 -7.48
CA ALA A 36 -3.00 -14.43 -6.91
C ALA A 36 -2.93 -14.33 -5.38
N LEU A 37 -2.43 -15.39 -4.72
CA LEU A 37 -2.21 -15.38 -3.27
C LEU A 37 -1.13 -14.35 -2.89
N TYR A 38 0.03 -14.41 -3.54
CA TYR A 38 1.14 -13.52 -3.25
C TYR A 38 0.79 -12.05 -3.51
N ASP A 39 0.16 -11.77 -4.65
CA ASP A 39 -0.27 -10.42 -5.01
C ASP A 39 -1.32 -9.91 -4.02
N THR A 40 -2.21 -10.77 -3.50
CA THR A 40 -3.18 -10.41 -2.46
C THR A 40 -2.49 -10.10 -1.13
N GLU A 41 -1.52 -10.91 -0.69
CA GLU A 41 -0.74 -10.68 0.53
C GLU A 41 0.02 -9.36 0.46
N ARG A 42 0.75 -9.11 -0.64
CA ARG A 42 1.48 -7.85 -0.86
C ARG A 42 0.55 -6.65 -0.95
N THR A 43 -0.62 -6.81 -1.58
CA THR A 43 -1.63 -5.75 -1.67
C THR A 43 -2.22 -5.42 -0.30
N ALA A 44 -2.50 -6.43 0.53
CA ALA A 44 -2.99 -6.23 1.90
C ALA A 44 -1.95 -5.54 2.79
N GLU A 45 -0.69 -5.97 2.72
CA GLU A 45 0.42 -5.32 3.43
C GLU A 45 0.58 -3.86 3.00
N LEU A 46 0.51 -3.58 1.69
CA LEU A 46 0.61 -2.21 1.16
C LEU A 46 -0.56 -1.35 1.64
N PHE A 47 -1.78 -1.87 1.63
CA PHE A 47 -2.96 -1.18 2.15
C PHE A 47 -2.80 -0.83 3.63
N CYS A 48 -2.43 -1.80 4.45
CA CYS A 48 -2.17 -1.58 5.88
C CYS A 48 -1.07 -0.56 6.10
N ALA A 49 0.03 -0.61 5.34
CA ALA A 49 1.12 0.36 5.44
C ALA A 49 0.65 1.79 5.12
N MET A 50 -0.19 1.98 4.10
CA MET A 50 -0.74 3.30 3.75
C MET A 50 -1.68 3.85 4.83
N VAL A 51 -2.60 3.03 5.33
CA VAL A 51 -3.55 3.43 6.39
C VAL A 51 -2.82 3.75 7.69
N ASN A 52 -1.86 2.91 8.09
CA ASN A 52 -1.05 3.15 9.29
C ASN A 52 -0.20 4.40 9.13
N ARG A 53 0.39 4.64 7.95
CA ARG A 53 1.12 5.88 7.68
C ARG A 53 0.23 7.12 7.81
N LEU A 54 -1.01 7.07 7.31
CA LEU A 54 -1.96 8.18 7.44
C LEU A 54 -2.29 8.45 8.92
N LYS A 55 -2.47 7.38 9.71
CA LYS A 55 -2.66 7.47 11.17
C LYS A 55 -1.46 8.10 11.87
N ASP A 56 -0.24 7.66 11.54
CA ASP A 56 1.00 8.17 12.14
C ASP A 56 1.26 9.65 11.81
N LEU A 57 0.78 10.12 10.65
CA LEU A 57 0.80 11.53 10.25
C LEU A 57 -0.31 12.37 10.91
N GLY A 58 -1.18 11.77 11.74
CA GLY A 58 -2.31 12.44 12.38
C GLY A 58 -3.49 12.71 11.44
N GLY A 59 -3.52 12.09 10.26
CA GLY A 59 -4.62 12.25 9.30
C GLY A 59 -5.84 11.37 9.57
N PHE A 60 -5.73 10.40 10.48
CA PHE A 60 -6.84 9.51 10.85
C PHE A 60 -6.73 8.95 12.29
N PRO A 61 -7.84 8.91 13.07
CA PRO A 61 -9.11 9.58 12.78
C PRO A 61 -8.90 11.10 12.68
N PRO A 62 -9.72 11.81 11.88
CA PRO A 62 -9.67 13.27 11.87
C PRO A 62 -9.87 13.77 13.30
N LEU A 63 -9.12 14.82 13.69
CA LEU A 63 -9.32 15.48 14.97
C LEU A 63 -10.80 15.87 15.06
N SER A 64 -11.52 15.21 15.96
CA SER A 64 -12.85 15.63 16.36
C SER A 64 -12.69 16.84 17.26
N ASP A 65 -13.27 17.98 16.87
CA ASP A 65 -13.51 19.12 17.76
C ASP A 65 -14.35 18.70 18.99
#